data_AF-A0A813GA65-F1
#
_entry.id   AF-A0A813GA65-F1
#
_cell.length_a   1.000
_cell.length_b   1.000
_cell.length_c   1.000
_cell.angle_alpha   90.00
_cell.angle_beta   90.00
_cell.angle_gamma   90.00
#
_symmetry.space_group_name_H-M   'P 1'
#
loop_
_entity.id
_entity.type
_entity.pdbx_description
1 polymer ?
#
loop_
_entity_poly.entity_id
_entity_poly.type
_entity_poly.pdbx_seq_one_letter_code
_entity_poly.pdbx_strand_id
1 'polypeptide(L)' 'MGCWVFAAARRRTARPGVEEERFNSSFERAVATKDRLLSYDRDAKRRTKVYDDATDWYSESANPWLNEKQRDEA' A
#
# COMPACT_ATOMS: atom_id res chain seq x y z
N MET A 1 51.18 23.73 32.53
CA MET A 1 50.08 24.49 33.14
C MET A 1 49.52 25.43 32.08
N GLY A 2 48.30 25.21 31.57
CA GLY A 2 47.74 26.14 30.57
C GLY A 2 46.59 25.56 29.74
N CYS A 3 45.38 25.62 30.32
CA CYS A 3 44.06 25.72 29.69
C CYS A 3 43.78 24.95 28.38
N TRP A 4 43.20 23.76 28.56
CA TRP A 4 41.97 23.27 27.92
C TRP A 4 41.53 23.98 26.64
N VAL A 5 41.78 23.29 25.53
CA VAL A 5 41.04 23.29 24.27
C VAL A 5 39.60 23.80 24.47
N PHE A 6 39.27 24.92 23.82
CA PHE A 6 37.89 25.41 23.68
C PHE A 6 37.06 24.35 22.94
N ALA A 7 36.44 23.45 23.70
CA ALA A 7 35.39 22.60 23.20
C ALA A 7 34.22 23.51 22.79
N ALA A 8 34.07 23.72 21.48
CA ALA A 8 32.91 24.37 20.91
C ALA A 8 31.67 23.56 21.31
N ALA A 9 31.02 23.97 22.39
CA ALA A 9 29.73 23.47 22.81
C ALA A 9 28.71 23.87 21.74
N ARG A 10 28.56 23.00 20.72
CA ARG A 10 27.48 23.08 19.74
C ARG A 10 26.19 22.80 20.50
N ARG A 11 25.62 23.85 21.08
CA ARG A 11 24.25 23.83 21.59
C ARG A 11 23.36 23.31 20.46
N ARG A 12 22.84 22.09 20.60
CA ARG A 12 21.77 21.58 19.74
C ARG A 12 20.54 22.41 20.06
N THR A 13 20.43 23.58 19.44
CA THR A 13 19.16 24.29 19.35
C THR A 13 18.22 23.40 18.54
N ALA A 14 17.05 23.07 19.08
CA ALA A 14 16.01 22.39 18.31
C ALA A 14 15.78 23.18 17.01
N ARG A 15 15.84 22.50 15.86
CA ARG A 15 15.63 23.16 14.56
C ARG A 15 14.16 23.64 14.51
N PRO A 16 13.90 24.92 14.21
CA PRO A 16 12.54 25.33 13.88
C PRO A 16 12.11 24.56 12.64
N GLY A 17 10.98 23.83 12.73
CA GLY A 17 10.45 22.98 11.66
C GLY A 17 10.17 21.52 12.04
N VAL A 18 10.66 21.03 13.19
CA VAL A 18 10.46 19.62 13.61
C VAL A 18 8.97 19.28 13.81
N GLU A 19 8.16 20.23 14.28
CA GLU A 19 6.71 20.01 14.46
C GLU A 19 5.96 19.99 13.12
N GLU A 20 6.36 20.82 12.15
CA GLU A 20 5.80 20.76 10.78
C GLU A 20 6.19 19.45 10.08
N GLU A 21 7.44 19.00 10.23
CA GLU A 21 7.89 17.71 9.70
C GLU A 21 7.13 16.53 10.33
N ARG A 22 6.88 16.58 11.65
CA ARG A 22 6.05 15.60 12.35
C ARG A 22 4.62 15.61 11.83
N PHE A 23 4.00 16.78 11.74
CA PHE A 23 2.66 16.94 11.21
C PHE A 23 2.55 16.39 9.79
N ASN A 24 3.47 16.78 8.89
CA ASN A 24 3.48 16.31 7.51
C ASN A 24 3.67 14.79 7.42
N SER A 25 4.58 14.22 8.23
CA SER A 25 4.78 12.77 8.28
C SER A 25 3.54 12.01 8.79
N SER A 26 2.82 12.59 9.77
CA SER A 26 1.58 12.00 10.28
C SER A 26 0.44 12.09 9.27
N PHE A 27 0.39 13.18 8.49
CA PHE A 27 -0.58 13.37 7.43
C PHE A 27 -0.36 12.37 6.30
N GLU A 28 0.87 12.19 5.83
CA GLU A 28 1.21 11.20 4.80
C GLU A 28 0.82 9.77 5.21
N ARG A 29 1.07 9.41 6.48
CA ARG A 29 0.66 8.11 7.03
C ARG A 29 -0.86 7.95 7.07
N ALA A 30 -1.59 9.00 7.41
CA ALA A 30 -3.05 8.98 7.42
C ALA A 30 -3.61 8.81 6.00
N VAL A 31 -3.04 9.50 5.01
CA VAL A 31 -3.41 9.36 3.59
C VAL A 31 -3.13 7.94 3.09
N ALA A 32 -1.94 7.40 3.35
CA ALA A 32 -1.59 6.04 2.95
C ALA A 32 -2.52 4.99 3.57
N THR A 33 -2.92 5.19 4.83
CA THR A 33 -3.87 4.29 5.51
C THR A 33 -5.26 4.39 4.88
N LYS A 34 -5.74 5.59 4.58
CA LYS A 34 -7.01 5.82 3.88
C LYS A 34 -7.03 5.13 2.51
N ASP A 35 -5.97 5.27 1.72
CA ASP A 35 -5.89 4.67 0.39
C ASP A 35 -5.83 3.13 0.47
N ARG A 36 -5.17 2.58 1.50
CA ARG A 36 -5.19 1.14 1.80
C ARG A 36 -6.58 0.63 2.18
N LEU A 37 -7.36 1.40 2.96
CA LEU A 37 -8.74 1.02 3.28
C LEU A 37 -9.64 1.04 2.05
N LEU A 38 -9.48 2.03 1.18
CA LEU A 38 -10.21 2.11 -0.09
C LEU A 38 -9.84 0.97 -1.05
N SER A 39 -8.57 0.54 -1.07
CA SER A 39 -8.18 -0.62 -1.88
C SER A 39 -8.79 -1.92 -1.35
N TYR A 40 -8.92 -2.09 -0.03
CA TYR A 40 -9.64 -3.23 0.53
C TYR A 40 -11.10 -3.24 0.12
N ASP A 41 -11.82 -2.12 0.20
CA ASP A 41 -13.22 -2.04 -0.23
C ASP A 41 -13.40 -2.43 -1.71
N ARG A 42 -12.54 -1.88 -2.58
CA ARG A 42 -12.58 -2.16 -4.03
C ARG A 42 -12.22 -3.60 -4.38
N ASP A 43 -11.19 -4.15 -3.73
CA ASP A 43 -10.66 -5.47 -4.08
C ASP A 43 -11.26 -6.62 -3.27
N ALA A 44 -11.92 -6.37 -2.14
CA ALA A 44 -12.41 -7.41 -1.22
C ALA A 44 -13.29 -8.41 -1.96
N LYS A 45 -14.26 -7.90 -2.73
CA LYS A 45 -15.18 -8.72 -3.53
C LYS A 45 -14.45 -9.64 -4.53
N ARG A 46 -13.33 -9.20 -5.09
CA ARG A 46 -12.52 -10.01 -6.02
C ARG A 46 -11.68 -11.04 -5.28
N ARG A 47 -11.09 -10.69 -4.13
CA ARG A 47 -10.25 -11.61 -3.34
C ARG A 47 -11.06 -12.71 -2.65
N THR A 48 -12.27 -12.39 -2.22
CA THR A 48 -13.17 -13.33 -1.53
C THR A 48 -14.25 -13.88 -2.46
N LYS A 49 -14.04 -13.82 -3.79
CA LYS A 49 -14.98 -14.45 -4.72
C LYS A 49 -14.92 -15.96 -4.50
N VAL A 50 -16.01 -16.52 -4.01
CA VAL A 50 -16.22 -17.97 -3.95
C VAL A 50 -16.67 -18.40 -5.35
N TYR A 51 -15.90 -19.29 -5.97
CA TYR A 51 -16.30 -19.92 -7.22
C TYR A 51 -17.18 -21.11 -6.88
N ASP A 52 -18.40 -21.10 -7.41
CA ASP A 52 -19.33 -22.22 -7.34
C ASP A 52 -18.95 -23.24 -8.42
N ASP A 53 -18.69 -24.47 -7.99
CA ASP A 53 -18.29 -25.61 -8.79
C ASP A 53 -19.37 -26.09 -9.77
N ALA A 54 -20.64 -25.75 -9.54
CA ALA A 54 -21.72 -26.04 -10.48
C ALA A 54 -21.88 -25.00 -11.60
N THR A 55 -21.50 -23.74 -11.34
CA THR A 55 -21.86 -22.60 -12.21
C THR A 55 -20.65 -21.92 -12.86
N ASP A 56 -19.53 -21.76 -12.14
CA ASP A 56 -18.37 -21.00 -12.62
C ASP A 56 -17.30 -21.92 -13.27
N TRP A 57 -17.24 -23.21 -12.89
CA TRP A 57 -16.23 -24.17 -13.39
C TRP A 57 -16.36 -24.48 -14.88
N TYR A 58 -17.59 -24.46 -15.41
CA TYR A 58 -17.88 -24.76 -16.82
C TYR A 58 -18.11 -23.53 -17.68
N SER A 59 -17.85 -22.32 -17.17
CA SER A 59 -17.99 -21.11 -17.99
C SER A 59 -17.04 -21.19 -19.19
N GLU A 60 -17.59 -21.42 -20.38
CA GLU A 60 -16.84 -21.80 -21.60
C GLU A 60 -15.80 -20.74 -21.98
N SER A 61 -16.09 -19.47 -21.69
CA SER A 61 -15.17 -18.34 -21.87
C SER A 61 -13.87 -18.41 -21.03
N ALA A 62 -13.88 -19.12 -19.90
CA ALA A 62 -12.74 -19.22 -18.97
C ALA A 62 -12.12 -20.63 -18.92
N ASN A 63 -12.58 -21.56 -19.75
CA ASN A 63 -12.16 -22.96 -19.71
C ASN A 63 -10.68 -23.11 -20.13
N PRO A 64 -9.77 -23.53 -19.22
CA PRO A 64 -8.34 -23.68 -19.52
C PRO A 64 -8.01 -24.75 -20.56
N TRP A 65 -8.97 -25.63 -20.87
CA TRP A 65 -8.77 -26.79 -21.75
C TRP A 65 -9.24 -26.53 -23.20
N LEU A 66 -9.92 -25.41 -23.46
CA LEU A 66 -10.36 -25.03 -24.81
C LEU A 66 -9.35 -24.09 -25.45
N ASN A 67 -9.03 -24.33 -26.73
CA ASN A 67 -8.27 -23.37 -27.54
C ASN A 67 -9.13 -22.14 -27.88
N GLU A 68 -8.51 -21.00 -28.26
CA GLU A 68 -9.24 -19.75 -28.59
C GLU A 68 -10.43 -19.98 -29.55
N LYS A 69 -10.21 -20.76 -30.62
CA LYS A 69 -11.27 -21.08 -31.59
C LYS A 69 -12.43 -21.88 -30.99
N GLN A 70 -12.15 -22.76 -30.03
CA GLN A 70 -13.17 -23.58 -29.37
C GLN A 70 -13.91 -22.79 -28.29
N ARG A 71 -13.36 -21.66 -27.83
CA ARG A 71 -14.06 -20.71 -26.94
C ARG A 71 -14.97 -19.76 -27.71
N ASP A 72 -14.66 -19.44 -28.96
CA ASP A 72 -15.51 -18.60 -29.81
C ASP A 72 -16.74 -19.34 -30.36
N GLU A 73 -16.70 -20.68 -30.40
CA GLU A 73 -17.77 -21.55 -30.91
C GLU A 73 -18.75 -22.06 -29.84
N ALA A 74 -18.43 -21.85 -28.56
CA ALA A 74 -19.20 -22.28 -27.40
C ALA A 74 -20.07 -21.12 -26.87
#